data_AF-A0ABD1TMG0-F1
#
_entry.id   AF-A0ABD1TMG0-F1
#
_cell.length_a   1.000
_cell.length_b   1.000
_cell.length_c   1.000
_cell.angle_alpha   90.00
_cell.angle_beta   90.00
_cell.angle_gamma   90.00
#
_symmetry.space_group_name_H-M   'P 1'
#
loop_
_entity.id
_entity.type
_entity.pdbx_description
1 polymer ?
#
loop_
_entity_poly.entity_id
_entity_poly.type
_entity_poly.pdbx_seq_one_letter_code
_entity_poly.pdbx_strand_id
1 'polypeptide(L)'
;MNLIGCCFGATPCCHSAKGIAGQYKFGGMSGWCMALLGVAKLVLGLDSSLVKILDQFPVGVLWVLLLFAGIELAMCSMDVNSKEESVVMLICTLFHLLAQVQHLNFL
;
A
#
# COMPACT_ATOMS: atom_id res chain seq x y z
N MET A 1 7.09 14.23 4.22
CA MET A 1 6.49 14.66 2.93
C MET A 1 5.02 15.08 3.02
N ASN A 2 4.26 14.68 4.05
CA ASN A 2 2.81 14.84 4.07
C ASN A 2 2.31 16.30 4.13
N LEU A 3 3.00 17.23 4.82
CA LEU A 3 2.56 18.63 4.85
C LEU A 3 2.49 19.27 3.46
N ILE A 4 3.52 19.04 2.64
CA ILE A 4 3.61 19.62 1.30
C ILE A 4 2.63 18.89 0.36
N GLY A 5 2.55 17.57 0.42
CA GLY A 5 1.66 16.79 -0.46
C GLY A 5 0.18 17.04 -0.22
N CYS A 6 -0.25 17.14 1.04
CA CYS A 6 -1.66 17.37 1.37
C CYS A 6 -2.17 18.72 0.86
N CYS A 7 -1.32 19.76 0.80
CA CYS A 7 -1.69 21.06 0.23
C CYS A 7 -2.06 20.99 -1.27
N PHE A 8 -1.59 19.96 -1.98
CA PHE A 8 -1.91 19.70 -3.39
C PHE A 8 -2.98 18.62 -3.55
N GLY A 9 -3.68 18.23 -2.48
CA GLY A 9 -4.72 17.19 -2.51
C GLY A 9 -4.19 15.75 -2.53
N ALA A 10 -2.90 15.53 -2.23
CA ALA A 10 -2.36 14.17 -2.10
C ALA A 10 -2.83 13.51 -0.80
N THR A 11 -3.03 12.20 -0.84
CA THR A 11 -3.30 11.39 0.36
C THR A 11 -2.06 11.33 1.25
N PRO A 12 -2.22 11.24 2.59
CA PRO A 12 -1.08 11.14 3.50
C PRO A 12 -0.28 9.86 3.23
N CYS A 13 1.04 10.00 3.09
CA CYS A 13 1.93 8.90 2.77
C CYS A 13 2.78 8.48 3.99
N CYS A 14 3.10 7.20 4.06
CA CYS A 14 4.06 6.64 5.02
C CYS A 14 5.15 5.85 4.27
N HIS A 15 6.13 5.32 5.00
CA HIS A 15 7.14 4.47 4.38
C HIS A 15 6.49 3.13 4.00
N SER A 16 6.27 2.89 2.71
CA SER A 16 5.58 1.69 2.23
C SER A 16 6.50 0.46 2.25
N ALA A 17 6.35 -0.40 3.27
CA ALA A 17 7.15 -1.62 3.44
C ALA A 17 6.99 -2.64 2.30
N LYS A 18 5.76 -2.84 1.79
CA LYS A 18 5.50 -3.85 0.76
C LYS A 18 6.14 -3.51 -0.60
N GLY A 19 6.19 -2.22 -0.94
CA GLY A 19 6.82 -1.73 -2.17
C GLY A 19 8.34 -1.89 -2.17
N ILE A 20 8.99 -1.57 -1.04
CA ILE A 20 10.44 -1.76 -0.88
C ILE A 20 10.81 -3.25 -0.86
N ALA A 21 9.99 -4.11 -0.26
CA ALA A 21 10.19 -5.56 -0.29
C ALA A 21 10.12 -6.12 -1.71
N GLY A 22 9.21 -5.60 -2.54
CA GLY A 22 9.14 -5.94 -3.97
C GLY A 22 10.42 -5.56 -4.71
N GLN A 23 10.89 -4.31 -4.55
CA GLN A 23 12.15 -3.87 -5.16
C GLN A 23 13.35 -4.72 -4.71
N TYR A 24 13.40 -5.07 -3.43
CA TYR A 24 14.45 -5.94 -2.89
C TYR A 24 14.41 -7.34 -3.54
N LYS A 25 13.22 -7.93 -3.72
CA LYS A 25 13.02 -9.21 -4.42
C LYS A 25 13.42 -9.17 -5.90
N PHE A 26 13.23 -8.03 -6.57
CA PHE A 26 13.64 -7.82 -7.95
C PHE A 26 15.12 -7.40 -8.10
N GLY A 27 15.89 -7.36 -7.01
CA GLY A 27 17.33 -7.03 -7.02
C GLY A 27 17.64 -5.52 -7.00
N GLY A 28 16.63 -4.67 -6.82
CA GLY A 28 16.76 -3.21 -6.71
C GLY A 28 17.24 -2.76 -5.33
N MET A 29 18.53 -2.95 -5.04
CA MET A 29 19.13 -2.64 -3.73
C MET A 29 19.62 -1.19 -3.59
N SER A 30 19.47 -0.35 -4.63
CA SER A 30 19.93 1.04 -4.62
C SER A 30 18.78 2.04 -4.42
N GLY A 31 19.05 3.15 -3.71
CA GLY A 31 18.09 4.24 -3.56
C GLY A 31 17.68 4.88 -4.90
N TRP A 32 18.55 4.79 -5.91
CA TRP A 32 18.27 5.20 -7.29
C TRP A 32 17.13 4.41 -7.93
N CYS A 33 17.00 3.12 -7.60
CA CYS A 33 15.90 2.29 -8.09
C CYS A 33 14.54 2.84 -7.62
N MET A 34 14.47 3.27 -6.35
CA MET A 34 13.25 3.92 -5.82
C MET A 34 13.01 5.31 -6.39
N ALA A 35 14.07 6.09 -6.62
CA ALA A 35 13.94 7.40 -7.27
C ALA A 35 13.39 7.26 -8.70
N LEU A 36 13.92 6.32 -9.49
CA LEU A 36 13.46 6.05 -10.85
C LEU A 36 12.01 5.56 -10.88
N LEU A 37 11.61 4.67 -9.96
CA LEU A 37 10.22 4.24 -9.84
C LEU A 37 9.27 5.41 -9.51
N GLY A 38 9.70 6.31 -8.62
CA GLY A 38 8.95 7.52 -8.26
C GLY A 38 8.78 8.47 -9.44
N VAL A 39 9.85 8.73 -10.19
CA VAL A 39 9.81 9.57 -11.40
C VAL A 39 8.93 8.92 -12.47
N ALA A 40 9.07 7.61 -12.70
CA ALA A 40 8.22 6.89 -13.64
C ALA A 40 6.73 7.04 -13.27
N LYS A 41 6.36 6.85 -11.99
CA LYS A 41 4.98 7.07 -11.54
C LYS A 41 4.49 8.51 -11.75
N LEU A 42 5.36 9.50 -11.57
CA LEU A 42 5.00 10.91 -11.79
C LEU A 42 4.76 11.20 -13.28
N VAL A 43 5.63 10.70 -14.17
CA VAL A 43 5.46 10.82 -15.62
C VAL A 43 4.18 10.13 -16.08
N LEU A 44 3.90 8.93 -15.58
CA LEU A 44 2.66 8.20 -15.91
C LEU A 44 1.41 8.89 -15.36
N GLY A 45 1.50 9.58 -14.22
CA GLY A 45 0.38 10.30 -13.61
C GLY A 45 0.00 11.62 -14.30
N LEU A 46 0.90 12.19 -15.11
CA LEU A 46 0.59 13.36 -15.94
C LEU A 46 -0.24 12.99 -17.18
N ASP A 47 -0.17 11.74 -17.62
CA ASP A 47 -0.93 11.24 -18.76
C ASP A 47 -2.35 10.81 -18.34
N SER A 48 -3.37 11.40 -18.96
CA SER A 48 -4.78 11.10 -18.65
C SER A 48 -5.27 9.77 -19.25
N SER A 49 -4.54 9.22 -20.23
CA SER A 49 -4.94 7.99 -20.92
C SER A 49 -4.66 6.76 -20.05
N LEU A 50 -3.55 6.77 -19.31
CA LEU A 50 -3.25 5.71 -18.35
C LEU A 50 -4.22 5.71 -17.17
N VAL A 51 -4.65 6.87 -16.69
CA VAL A 51 -5.64 6.97 -15.60
C VAL A 51 -6.94 6.24 -15.95
N LYS A 52 -7.41 6.36 -17.21
CA LYS A 52 -8.60 5.63 -17.69
C LYS A 52 -8.43 4.12 -17.69
N ILE A 53 -7.22 3.64 -17.96
CA ILE A 53 -6.91 2.19 -17.95
C ILE A 53 -6.83 1.69 -16.51
N LEU A 54 -6.24 2.48 -15.60
CA LEU A 54 -6.19 2.15 -14.18
C LEU A 54 -7.57 2.14 -13.52
N ASP A 55 -8.50 2.97 -14.00
CA ASP A 55 -9.91 2.99 -13.54
C ASP A 55 -10.65 1.69 -13.89
N GLN A 56 -10.29 1.03 -14.99
CA GLN A 56 -10.85 -0.26 -15.40
C GLN A 56 -10.22 -1.46 -14.67
N PHE A 57 -9.33 -1.22 -13.71
CA PHE A 57 -8.66 -2.31 -13.01
C PHE A 57 -9.67 -3.12 -12.18
N PRO A 58 -9.68 -4.46 -12.30
CA PRO A 58 -10.68 -5.28 -11.61
C PRO A 58 -10.53 -5.15 -10.09
N VAL A 59 -11.56 -4.61 -9.45
CA VAL A 59 -11.63 -4.45 -7.99
C VAL A 59 -11.37 -5.77 -7.24
N GLY A 60 -11.77 -6.91 -7.81
CA GLY A 60 -11.50 -8.25 -7.27
C GLY A 60 -10.01 -8.51 -7.03
N VAL A 61 -9.13 -8.10 -7.95
CA VAL A 61 -7.68 -8.29 -7.80
C VAL A 61 -7.12 -7.35 -6.74
N LEU A 62 -7.67 -6.14 -6.63
CA LEU A 62 -7.28 -5.18 -5.60
C LEU A 62 -7.58 -5.73 -4.19
N TRP A 63 -8.74 -6.35 -3.99
CA TRP A 63 -9.10 -7.02 -2.73
C TRP A 63 -8.11 -8.10 -2.32
N VAL A 64 -7.73 -8.98 -3.25
CA VAL A 64 -6.80 -10.08 -2.96
C VAL A 64 -5.41 -9.54 -2.57
N LEU A 65 -4.93 -8.51 -3.27
CA LEU A 65 -3.65 -7.86 -2.96
C LEU A 65 -3.66 -7.20 -1.57
N LEU A 66 -4.77 -6.56 -1.20
CA LEU A 66 -4.93 -5.93 0.11
C LEU A 66 -5.09 -6.98 1.22
N LEU A 67 -5.80 -8.08 0.98
CA LEU A 67 -5.91 -9.20 1.91
C LEU A 67 -4.52 -9.78 2.20
N PHE A 68 -3.71 -10.00 1.17
CA PHE A 68 -2.33 -10.47 1.34
C PHE A 68 -1.46 -9.45 2.09
N ALA A 69 -1.69 -8.15 1.92
CA ALA A 69 -1.03 -7.12 2.74
C ALA A 69 -1.46 -7.16 4.22
N GLY A 70 -2.74 -7.38 4.50
CA GLY A 70 -3.22 -7.57 5.86
C GLY A 70 -2.62 -8.82 6.54
N ILE A 71 -2.53 -9.94 5.83
CA ILE A 71 -1.90 -11.17 6.36
C ILE A 71 -0.42 -10.94 6.66
N GLU A 72 0.35 -10.30 5.76
CA GLU A 72 1.75 -9.95 6.06
C GLU A 72 1.87 -9.06 7.30
N LEU A 73 0.96 -8.10 7.48
CA LEU A 73 0.94 -7.25 8.67
C LEU A 73 0.65 -8.04 9.95
N ALA A 74 -0.30 -8.97 9.92
CA ALA A 74 -0.59 -9.87 11.03
C ALA A 74 0.60 -10.80 11.37
N MET A 75 1.31 -11.31 10.36
CA MET A 75 2.50 -12.13 10.61
C MET A 75 3.62 -11.32 11.28
N CYS A 76 3.82 -10.07 10.85
CA CYS A 76 4.76 -9.15 11.48
C CYS A 76 4.40 -8.83 12.94
N SER A 77 3.11 -8.87 13.28
CA SER A 77 2.61 -8.71 14.66
C SER A 77 3.06 -9.82 15.62
N MET A 78 3.49 -10.99 15.13
CA MET A 78 4.00 -12.05 15.99
C MET A 78 5.49 -11.87 16.35
N ASP A 79 6.21 -11.03 15.61
CA ASP A 79 7.65 -10.78 15.80
C ASP A 79 7.94 -9.57 16.70
N VAL A 80 6.92 -8.77 17.04
CA VAL A 80 7.05 -7.63 17.95
C VAL A 80 7.15 -8.09 19.41
N ASN A 81 8.16 -7.56 20.12
CA ASN A 81 8.46 -7.90 21.52
C ASN A 81 7.46 -7.30 22.53
N SER A 82 6.78 -6.21 22.16
CA SER A 82 5.80 -5.55 23.02
C SER A 82 4.39 -6.08 22.79
N LYS A 83 3.75 -6.52 23.87
CA LYS A 83 2.37 -7.06 23.85
C LYS A 83 1.36 -5.99 23.43
N GLU A 84 1.60 -4.74 23.82
CA GLU A 84 0.73 -3.61 23.49
C GLU A 84 0.78 -3.29 21.99
N GLU A 85 1.98 -3.27 21.41
CA GLU A 85 2.17 -2.98 19.98
C GLU A 85 1.62 -4.12 19.10
N SER A 86 1.79 -5.37 19.52
CA SER A 86 1.20 -6.54 18.85
C SER A 86 -0.33 -6.47 18.83
N VAL A 87 -0.96 -6.09 19.95
CA VAL A 87 -2.42 -5.94 20.01
C VAL A 87 -2.91 -4.83 19.07
N VAL A 88 -2.21 -3.69 19.01
CA VAL A 88 -2.56 -2.59 18.10
C VAL A 88 -2.48 -3.02 16.63
N MET A 89 -1.43 -3.73 16.25
CA MET A 89 -1.23 -4.25 14.89
C MET A 89 -2.30 -5.27 14.49
N LEU A 90 -2.70 -6.15 15.43
CA LEU A 90 -3.74 -7.15 15.21
C LEU A 90 -5.13 -6.50 15.08
N ILE A 91 -5.46 -5.52 15.91
CA ILE A 91 -6.70 -4.72 15.79
C ILE A 91 -6.74 -3.98 14.45
N CYS A 92 -5.62 -3.37 14.04
CA CYS A 92 -5.53 -2.66 12.76
C CYS A 92 -5.77 -3.61 11.58
N THR A 93 -5.19 -4.81 11.63
CA THR A 93 -5.39 -5.85 10.61
C THR A 93 -6.84 -6.34 10.57
N LEU A 94 -7.46 -6.57 11.73
CA LEU A 94 -8.87 -6.95 11.82
C LEU A 94 -9.77 -5.88 11.21
N PHE A 95 -9.55 -4.60 11.55
CA PHE A 95 -10.31 -3.49 10.97
C PHE A 95 -10.12 -3.41 9.46
N HIS A 96 -8.89 -3.61 8.98
CA HIS A 96 -8.60 -3.64 7.55
C HIS A 96 -9.40 -4.72 6.83
N LEU A 97 -9.44 -5.94 7.38
CA LEU A 97 -10.18 -7.08 6.85
C LEU A 97 -11.69 -6.83 6.87
N LEU A 98 -12.23 -6.29 7.97
CA LEU A 98 -13.64 -5.92 8.07
C LEU A 98 -14.02 -4.84 7.05
N ALA A 99 -13.17 -3.84 6.86
CA ALA A 99 -13.37 -2.82 5.82
C ALA A 99 -13.39 -3.43 4.41
N GLN A 100 -12.60 -4.49 4.16
CA GLN A 100 -12.67 -5.22 2.88
C GLN A 100 -14.02 -5.89 2.67
N VAL A 101 -14.53 -6.56 3.71
CA VAL A 101 -15.80 -7.30 3.66
C VAL A 101 -16.99 -6.35 3.49
N GLN A 102 -16.93 -5.17 4.11
CA GLN A 102 -17.99 -4.15 3.99
C GLN A 102 -18.05 -3.56 2.57
N HIS A 103 -16.90 -3.30 1.95
CA HIS A 103 -16.85 -2.80 0.59
C HIS A 103 -17.18 -3.88 -0.45
N LEU A 104 -16.97 -5.17 -0.13
CA LEU A 104 -17.47 -6.29 -0.94
C LEU A 104 -19.00 -6.43 -0.86
N ASN A 105 -19.63 -6.09 0.27
CA ASN A 105 -21.09 -6.10 0.43
C ASN A 105 -21.81 -4.89 -0.21
N PHE A 106 -21.07 -3.82 -0.55
CA PHE A 106 -21.64 -2.60 -1.14
C PHE A 106 -21.70 -2.67 -2.69
N LEU A 107 -21.14 -3.72 -3.29
CA LEU A 107 -21.05 -3.96 -4.73
C LEU A 107 -22.02 -5.08 -5.13
#